data_AF-A0A819PFA1-F1
#
_entry.id   AF-A0A819PFA1-F1
#
_cell.length_a   1.000
_cell.length_b   1.000
_cell.length_c   1.000
_cell.angle_alpha   90.00
_cell.angle_beta   90.00
_cell.angle_gamma   90.00
#
_symmetry.space_group_name_H-M   'P 1'
#
loop_
_entity.id
_entity.type
_entity.pdbx_description
1 polymer ?
#
loop_
_entity_poly.entity_id
_entity_poly.type
_entity_poly.pdbx_seq_one_letter_code
_entity_poly.pdbx_strand_id
1 'polypeptide(L)'
;MHHSSSMVIQLLVLFSIVGPRTFALQATDFYVHDLPLLPKGASSIRMHAGLLPVNPQHHGSLFFWHFEKKYPSDKLRTVIWLNGGPGCSSLIGAWMEIGPFRFQDENTMIENDGSWHLYTNLLFVDQPVGTAGQSYAGQYIPYIAKAILGQRSALKLRGLLIGNGWIDPVTMYKSYLPFAVGNNLVVENSALYDLINIQVKQCEQALSKQVHVFEEECYSILWEIVVNGAMNNHHVRNQEGRCVNTYDIRHDDTYPECGKKWPSDLMYVTSYLDRQDVMSSIHIDSKQVKWAKCSDSVTDMFKAYNSKPSITLLPDLLQQIPIILYSGQYDLICNHWATEAMIHGMTWNNGTGFDFGNRTLSPKHPWIVDGEPAGLIRSARNLTYILFYNAGHRVPYYYPHRSRFMLHQFIQLDLISFPDTTTRKNTKESTQSIRLIAFIVLPVTFVTIALTGLIWFFVHKWHSTKLPTPFSIFRLLRSKTHNVEQQQWIRYSLLNDSSTNLEVVDSETFV
;
A
#
# COMPACT_ATOMS: atom_id res chain seq x y z
N MET A 1 -58.67 -15.30 -69.59
CA MET A 1 -57.27 -15.19 -70.06
C MET A 1 -56.76 -13.77 -69.75
N HIS A 2 -55.44 -13.56 -69.83
CA HIS A 2 -54.67 -12.34 -69.52
C HIS A 2 -55.36 -11.01 -69.94
N HIS A 3 -55.56 -10.06 -69.02
CA HIS A 3 -54.62 -9.02 -68.49
C HIS A 3 -54.49 -7.77 -69.38
N SER A 4 -54.75 -6.61 -68.77
CA SER A 4 -54.28 -5.27 -69.18
C SER A 4 -54.47 -4.27 -68.03
N SER A 5 -53.86 -3.08 -68.16
CA SER A 5 -54.12 -1.84 -67.39
C SER A 5 -53.60 -1.74 -65.94
N SER A 6 -52.34 -1.31 -65.85
CA SER A 6 -51.85 -0.11 -65.12
C SER A 6 -52.26 0.21 -63.66
N MET A 7 -51.20 0.46 -62.87
CA MET A 7 -51.08 1.56 -61.89
C MET A 7 -52.17 1.70 -60.81
N VAL A 8 -51.98 0.98 -59.69
CA VAL A 8 -52.35 1.51 -58.37
C VAL A 8 -51.10 2.15 -57.75
N ILE A 9 -51.22 3.40 -57.32
CA ILE A 9 -50.14 4.13 -56.65
C ILE A 9 -50.04 3.61 -55.21
N GLN A 10 -48.88 3.06 -54.84
CA GLN A 10 -48.49 2.91 -53.44
C GLN A 10 -47.28 3.79 -53.16
N LEU A 11 -47.45 4.73 -52.21
CA LEU A 11 -46.34 5.48 -51.64
C LEU A 11 -45.47 4.52 -50.81
N LEU A 12 -44.38 4.04 -51.40
CA LEU A 12 -43.23 3.59 -50.61
C LEU A 12 -42.57 4.83 -49.99
N VAL A 13 -43.16 5.30 -48.89
CA VAL A 13 -42.52 6.28 -48.01
C VAL A 13 -41.21 5.68 -47.55
N LEU A 14 -40.10 6.33 -47.89
CA LEU A 14 -38.77 6.03 -47.35
C LEU A 14 -38.70 6.45 -45.88
N PHE A 15 -39.42 5.73 -45.03
CA PHE A 15 -39.05 5.55 -43.64
C PHE A 15 -37.77 4.71 -43.60
N SER A 16 -36.66 5.35 -43.96
CA SER A 16 -35.33 4.95 -43.53
C SER A 16 -35.41 4.73 -42.03
N ILE A 17 -35.21 3.50 -41.58
CA ILE A 17 -35.37 3.12 -40.17
C ILE A 17 -34.21 3.71 -39.37
N VAL A 18 -34.31 5.00 -39.06
CA VAL A 18 -33.57 5.64 -37.98
C VAL A 18 -34.22 5.18 -36.68
N GLY A 19 -33.99 3.90 -36.35
CA GLY A 19 -34.11 3.45 -34.97
C GLY A 19 -33.23 4.35 -34.09
N PRO A 20 -33.60 4.58 -32.82
CA PRO A 20 -32.88 5.50 -31.96
C PRO A 20 -31.40 5.11 -31.93
N ARG A 21 -30.53 6.01 -32.38
CA ARG A 21 -29.09 5.82 -32.29
C ARG A 21 -28.72 5.79 -30.81
N THR A 22 -28.55 4.59 -30.27
CA THR A 22 -27.81 4.36 -29.04
C THR A 22 -26.36 4.78 -29.29
N PHE A 23 -26.05 6.05 -29.02
CA PHE A 23 -24.68 6.52 -29.01
C PHE A 23 -23.91 5.70 -27.99
N ALA A 24 -22.99 4.85 -28.48
CA ALA A 24 -22.10 4.09 -27.62
C ALA A 24 -21.14 5.07 -26.96
N LEU A 25 -21.19 5.16 -25.62
CA LEU A 25 -20.35 6.02 -24.80
C LEU A 25 -18.87 5.80 -25.14
N GLN A 26 -18.16 6.86 -25.46
CA GLN A 26 -16.73 6.86 -25.79
C GLN A 26 -15.92 7.46 -24.65
N ALA A 27 -14.61 7.16 -24.61
CA ALA A 27 -13.72 7.74 -23.59
C ALA A 27 -13.68 9.29 -23.66
N THR A 28 -13.81 9.86 -24.86
CA THR A 28 -13.91 11.32 -25.08
C THR A 28 -15.05 11.97 -24.33
N ASP A 29 -16.16 11.26 -24.15
CA ASP A 29 -17.40 11.79 -23.58
C ASP A 29 -17.30 11.99 -22.05
N PHE A 30 -16.19 11.53 -21.47
CA PHE A 30 -15.84 11.66 -20.06
C PHE A 30 -14.58 12.50 -19.82
N TYR A 31 -13.95 13.08 -20.86
CA TYR A 31 -12.66 13.76 -20.72
C TYR A 31 -12.76 15.04 -19.89
N VAL A 32 -12.07 15.09 -18.75
CA VAL A 32 -12.06 16.27 -17.87
C VAL A 32 -11.11 17.31 -18.48
N HIS A 33 -11.68 18.33 -19.13
CA HIS A 33 -10.94 19.36 -19.86
C HIS A 33 -10.09 20.25 -18.95
N ASP A 34 -10.73 20.84 -17.95
CA ASP A 34 -10.15 21.73 -16.95
C ASP A 34 -10.75 21.37 -15.59
N LEU A 35 -9.99 21.57 -14.51
CA LEU A 35 -10.43 21.26 -13.15
C LEU A 35 -10.05 22.41 -12.20
N PRO A 36 -10.99 22.99 -11.43
CA PRO A 36 -10.71 24.14 -10.56
C PRO A 36 -9.64 23.88 -9.51
N LEU A 37 -8.92 24.95 -9.12
CA LEU A 37 -7.83 24.96 -8.12
C LEU A 37 -6.59 24.09 -8.44
N LEU A 38 -6.48 23.47 -9.61
CA LEU A 38 -5.27 22.69 -9.96
C LEU A 38 -3.96 23.50 -9.81
N PRO A 39 -2.88 22.90 -9.27
CA PRO A 39 -1.58 23.57 -9.17
C PRO A 39 -1.06 24.05 -10.53
N LYS A 40 -0.41 25.23 -10.56
CA LYS A 40 0.22 25.74 -11.79
C LYS A 40 1.33 24.78 -12.26
N GLY A 41 1.09 24.10 -13.37
CA GLY A 41 1.97 23.05 -13.93
C GLY A 41 1.45 21.62 -13.79
N ALA A 42 0.40 21.37 -12.99
CA ALA A 42 -0.27 20.07 -12.90
C ALA A 42 -1.14 19.73 -14.13
N SER A 43 -1.30 20.68 -15.06
CA SER A 43 -2.14 20.62 -16.26
C SER A 43 -1.67 19.66 -17.36
N SER A 44 -1.01 18.56 -16.98
CA SER A 44 -0.54 17.49 -17.88
C SER A 44 -1.16 16.12 -17.57
N ILE A 45 -1.84 15.96 -16.44
CA ILE A 45 -2.52 14.70 -16.08
C ILE A 45 -3.84 14.62 -16.87
N ARG A 46 -3.92 13.66 -17.80
CA ARG A 46 -5.18 13.37 -18.49
C ARG A 46 -6.15 12.65 -17.54
N MET A 47 -7.35 13.18 -17.43
CA MET A 47 -8.38 12.75 -16.48
C MET A 47 -9.67 12.42 -17.23
N HIS A 48 -10.39 11.41 -16.76
CA HIS A 48 -11.68 11.03 -17.32
C HIS A 48 -12.65 10.72 -16.17
N ALA A 49 -13.84 11.33 -16.15
CA ALA A 49 -14.78 11.18 -15.05
C ALA A 49 -16.24 11.32 -15.52
N GLY A 50 -17.16 10.68 -14.80
CA GLY A 50 -18.60 10.77 -15.07
C GLY A 50 -19.37 9.53 -14.63
N LEU A 51 -20.62 9.41 -15.09
CA LEU A 51 -21.53 8.32 -14.74
C LEU A 51 -21.51 7.19 -15.79
N LEU A 52 -21.33 5.96 -15.32
CA LEU A 52 -21.50 4.73 -16.11
C LEU A 52 -22.82 4.04 -15.70
N PRO A 53 -23.79 3.85 -16.62
CA PRO A 53 -25.04 3.17 -16.30
C PRO A 53 -24.80 1.67 -16.10
N VAL A 54 -25.13 1.16 -14.90
CA VAL A 54 -24.98 -0.25 -14.52
C VAL A 54 -26.31 -0.98 -14.35
N ASN A 55 -27.40 -0.24 -14.14
CA ASN A 55 -28.75 -0.77 -14.12
C ASN A 55 -29.71 0.20 -14.85
N PRO A 56 -29.75 0.16 -16.20
CA PRO A 56 -30.58 1.09 -16.99
C PRO A 56 -32.08 0.98 -16.69
N GLN A 57 -32.56 -0.19 -16.26
CA GLN A 57 -33.97 -0.45 -15.95
C GLN A 57 -34.45 0.27 -14.69
N HIS A 58 -33.52 0.59 -13.78
CA HIS A 58 -33.77 1.32 -12.54
C HIS A 58 -32.95 2.63 -12.46
N HIS A 59 -32.49 3.15 -13.61
CA HIS A 59 -31.64 4.35 -13.75
C HIS A 59 -30.34 4.35 -12.91
N GLY A 60 -29.91 3.18 -12.42
CA GLY A 60 -28.74 3.03 -11.56
C GLY A 60 -27.43 3.21 -12.33
N SER A 61 -26.60 4.14 -11.86
CA SER A 61 -25.27 4.43 -12.41
C SER A 61 -24.22 4.44 -11.31
N LEU A 62 -22.97 4.13 -11.66
CA LEU A 62 -21.80 4.34 -10.80
C LEU A 62 -21.04 5.56 -11.31
N PHE A 63 -20.52 6.38 -10.40
CA PHE A 63 -19.54 7.40 -10.77
C PHE A 63 -18.14 6.80 -10.83
N PHE A 64 -17.30 7.29 -11.73
CA PHE A 64 -15.87 6.95 -11.75
C PHE A 64 -15.01 8.19 -11.98
N TRP A 65 -13.77 8.13 -11.51
CA TRP A 65 -12.72 9.09 -11.85
C TRP A 65 -11.42 8.34 -12.17
N HIS A 66 -10.98 8.44 -13.41
CA HIS A 66 -9.72 7.92 -13.92
C HIS A 66 -8.67 9.04 -14.01
N PHE A 67 -7.46 8.75 -13.52
CA PHE A 67 -6.27 9.58 -13.68
C PHE A 67 -5.19 8.76 -14.39
N GLU A 68 -4.69 9.25 -15.53
CA GLU A 68 -3.61 8.58 -16.25
C GLU A 68 -2.26 8.71 -15.53
N LYS A 69 -1.35 7.75 -15.76
CA LYS A 69 -0.02 7.76 -15.16
C LYS A 69 0.82 8.97 -15.58
N LYS A 70 1.53 9.60 -14.62
CA LYS A 70 2.39 10.77 -14.87
C LYS A 70 3.70 10.43 -15.57
N TYR A 71 4.28 9.25 -15.32
CA TYR A 71 5.50 8.79 -15.97
C TYR A 71 5.29 7.52 -16.81
N PRO A 72 6.07 7.36 -17.90
CA PRO A 72 6.12 6.10 -18.64
C PRO A 72 6.61 4.96 -17.75
N SER A 73 6.15 3.74 -18.06
CA SER A 73 6.64 2.51 -17.45
C SER A 73 6.51 1.36 -18.45
N ASP A 74 7.39 0.37 -18.29
CA ASP A 74 7.44 -0.95 -18.92
C ASP A 74 6.10 -1.57 -19.38
N LYS A 75 5.05 -1.47 -18.57
CA LYS A 75 3.77 -2.16 -18.79
C LYS A 75 2.62 -1.21 -18.41
N LEU A 76 1.56 -1.15 -19.21
CA LEU A 76 0.35 -0.43 -18.82
C LEU A 76 -0.33 -1.18 -17.67
N ARG A 77 -0.47 -0.52 -16.52
CA ARG A 77 -1.08 -1.05 -15.30
C ARG A 77 -2.15 -0.06 -14.83
N THR A 78 -3.32 -0.56 -14.46
CA THR A 78 -4.38 0.23 -13.83
C THR A 78 -4.66 -0.32 -12.44
N VAL A 79 -4.61 0.52 -11.42
CA VAL A 79 -5.11 0.23 -10.08
C VAL A 79 -6.56 0.68 -10.01
N ILE A 80 -7.48 -0.26 -9.81
CA ILE A 80 -8.85 0.08 -9.41
C ILE A 80 -8.82 0.26 -7.89
N TRP A 81 -9.08 1.47 -7.42
CA TRP A 81 -9.13 1.78 -6.00
C TRP A 81 -10.58 1.76 -5.53
N LEU A 82 -10.89 0.78 -4.67
CA LEU A 82 -12.21 0.63 -4.06
C LEU A 82 -12.14 0.97 -2.58
N ASN A 83 -12.84 2.03 -2.23
CA ASN A 83 -13.24 2.35 -0.88
C ASN A 83 -14.45 1.43 -0.45
N GLY A 84 -14.50 1.01 0.83
CA GLY A 84 -15.44 0.03 1.44
C GLY A 84 -16.77 0.51 2.03
N GLY A 85 -16.82 0.88 3.31
CA GLY A 85 -17.87 1.64 4.00
C GLY A 85 -18.66 0.75 4.96
N PRO A 86 -19.83 0.21 4.54
CA PRO A 86 -20.42 0.33 3.20
C PRO A 86 -21.10 1.71 3.02
N GLY A 87 -20.64 2.60 2.12
CA GLY A 87 -21.27 3.93 1.97
C GLY A 87 -20.49 5.14 1.42
N CYS A 88 -19.15 5.20 1.48
CA CYS A 88 -18.35 6.46 1.50
C CYS A 88 -17.41 6.85 0.31
N SER A 89 -17.85 7.61 -0.69
CA SER A 89 -17.15 8.01 -1.94
C SER A 89 -15.62 7.70 -2.10
N SER A 90 -15.24 7.03 -3.19
CA SER A 90 -13.84 6.66 -3.51
C SER A 90 -12.98 7.86 -3.84
N LEU A 91 -13.61 9.03 -3.99
CA LEU A 91 -12.93 10.32 -4.08
C LEU A 91 -12.24 10.70 -2.77
N ILE A 92 -12.62 10.14 -1.62
CA ILE A 92 -11.80 10.24 -0.41
C ILE A 92 -10.42 9.60 -0.67
N GLY A 93 -10.39 8.43 -1.32
CA GLY A 93 -9.15 7.78 -1.76
C GLY A 93 -8.36 8.59 -2.79
N ALA A 94 -9.05 9.30 -3.68
CA ALA A 94 -8.43 10.18 -4.68
C ALA A 94 -7.77 11.42 -4.03
N TRP A 95 -8.52 12.12 -3.19
CA TRP A 95 -8.12 13.43 -2.66
C TRP A 95 -7.33 13.37 -1.35
N MET A 96 -7.41 12.26 -0.59
CA MET A 96 -6.79 12.13 0.73
C MET A 96 -5.77 10.98 0.85
N GLU A 97 -5.74 10.02 -0.09
CA GLU A 97 -4.95 8.78 0.08
C GLU A 97 -3.94 8.52 -1.05
N ILE A 98 -4.37 8.05 -2.23
CA ILE A 98 -3.43 7.60 -3.27
C ILE A 98 -3.46 8.44 -4.56
N GLY A 99 -4.49 9.26 -4.78
CA GLY A 99 -4.63 10.09 -5.98
C GLY A 99 -3.64 11.24 -6.07
N PRO A 100 -3.63 11.99 -7.19
CA PRO A 100 -2.54 12.90 -7.57
C PRO A 100 -2.41 14.18 -6.74
N PHE A 101 -3.41 14.54 -5.93
CA PHE A 101 -3.48 15.85 -5.27
C PHE A 101 -3.83 15.75 -3.78
N ARG A 102 -3.59 16.85 -3.06
CA ARG A 102 -4.01 17.11 -1.68
C ARG A 102 -4.51 18.54 -1.54
N PHE A 103 -5.35 18.78 -0.53
CA PHE A 103 -5.60 20.11 -0.01
C PHE A 103 -4.59 20.42 1.09
N GLN A 104 -3.96 21.59 1.02
CA GLN A 104 -3.20 22.18 2.11
C GLN A 104 -4.11 23.06 2.98
N ASP A 105 -5.08 23.71 2.36
CA ASP A 105 -6.18 24.46 2.96
C ASP A 105 -7.39 24.46 2.00
N GLU A 106 -8.44 25.22 2.33
CA GLU A 106 -9.68 25.32 1.53
C GLU A 106 -9.49 25.86 0.08
N ASN A 107 -8.42 26.61 -0.19
CA ASN A 107 -8.14 27.22 -1.50
C ASN A 107 -6.86 26.67 -2.15
N THR A 108 -5.91 26.15 -1.37
CA THR A 108 -4.60 25.68 -1.84
C THR A 108 -4.60 24.17 -2.07
N MET A 109 -4.55 23.77 -3.34
CA MET A 109 -4.27 22.39 -3.76
C MET A 109 -2.77 22.22 -4.07
N ILE A 110 -2.21 21.06 -3.75
CA ILE A 110 -0.82 20.67 -4.03
C ILE A 110 -0.75 19.28 -4.68
N GLU A 111 0.36 18.96 -5.38
CA GLU A 111 0.61 17.60 -5.84
C GLU A 111 0.92 16.66 -4.66
N ASN A 112 0.35 15.46 -4.68
CA ASN A 112 0.74 14.34 -3.82
C ASN A 112 1.99 13.67 -4.42
N ASP A 113 3.15 14.10 -3.97
CA ASP A 113 4.46 13.60 -4.40
C ASP A 113 4.64 12.09 -4.16
N GLY A 114 3.95 11.51 -3.19
CA GLY A 114 3.86 10.08 -2.89
C GLY A 114 2.74 9.33 -3.63
N SER A 115 2.02 9.96 -4.57
CA SER A 115 0.86 9.35 -5.25
C SER A 115 1.19 8.09 -6.07
N TRP A 116 0.22 7.17 -6.14
CA TRP A 116 0.30 5.94 -6.93
C TRP A 116 0.15 6.20 -8.44
N HIS A 117 -0.34 7.39 -8.85
CA HIS A 117 -0.48 7.75 -10.27
C HIS A 117 0.87 7.98 -10.97
N LEU A 118 2.00 8.01 -10.25
CA LEU A 118 3.28 8.29 -10.90
C LEU A 118 3.67 7.25 -11.96
N TYR A 119 3.30 5.98 -11.78
CA TYR A 119 3.64 4.89 -12.71
C TYR A 119 2.47 3.95 -13.07
N THR A 120 1.29 4.18 -12.51
CA THR A 120 0.07 3.41 -12.78
C THR A 120 -1.10 4.33 -13.08
N ASN A 121 -2.04 3.90 -13.91
CA ASN A 121 -3.32 4.60 -14.06
C ASN A 121 -4.15 4.31 -12.80
N LEU A 122 -4.82 5.31 -12.25
CA LEU A 122 -5.72 5.14 -11.11
C LEU A 122 -7.17 5.22 -11.59
N LEU A 123 -8.02 4.30 -11.15
CA LEU A 123 -9.46 4.32 -11.38
C LEU A 123 -10.17 4.23 -10.04
N PHE A 124 -10.72 5.36 -9.59
CA PHE A 124 -11.60 5.43 -8.43
C PHE A 124 -13.03 5.16 -8.91
N VAL A 125 -13.78 4.32 -8.20
CA VAL A 125 -15.16 3.97 -8.55
C VAL A 125 -16.05 4.10 -7.33
N ASP A 126 -17.13 4.85 -7.46
CA ASP A 126 -18.13 5.04 -6.42
C ASP A 126 -19.18 3.93 -6.53
N GLN A 127 -19.09 2.96 -5.62
CA GLN A 127 -19.79 1.66 -5.65
C GLN A 127 -20.08 1.12 -4.24
N PRO A 128 -21.20 0.41 -4.00
CA PRO A 128 -22.37 0.22 -4.88
C PRO A 128 -23.09 1.54 -5.26
N VAL A 129 -24.14 1.43 -6.08
CA VAL A 129 -24.96 2.58 -6.54
C VAL A 129 -25.39 3.42 -5.33
N GLY A 130 -24.98 4.70 -5.32
CA GLY A 130 -25.26 5.66 -4.24
C GLY A 130 -24.20 5.77 -3.14
N THR A 131 -22.94 5.31 -3.34
CA THR A 131 -21.91 5.22 -2.28
C THR A 131 -20.45 5.23 -2.76
N ALA A 132 -19.47 5.15 -1.82
CA ALA A 132 -18.35 4.19 -1.92
C ALA A 132 -17.91 3.59 -0.56
N GLY A 133 -16.75 3.95 0.06
CA GLY A 133 -16.40 3.60 1.47
C GLY A 133 -15.06 3.96 2.20
N GLN A 134 -14.66 3.11 3.17
CA GLN A 134 -13.30 2.56 3.41
C GLN A 134 -13.45 1.31 4.31
N SER A 135 -12.41 0.54 4.69
CA SER A 135 -12.55 -0.69 5.49
C SER A 135 -13.26 -1.87 4.79
N TYR A 136 -14.58 -1.79 4.57
CA TYR A 136 -15.46 -2.83 4.01
C TYR A 136 -15.10 -3.30 2.58
N ALA A 137 -14.10 -2.68 1.95
CA ALA A 137 -13.49 -3.15 0.71
C ALA A 137 -12.80 -4.50 0.92
N GLY A 138 -12.46 -4.85 2.17
CA GLY A 138 -12.11 -6.22 2.55
C GLY A 138 -13.18 -7.24 2.18
N GLN A 139 -14.47 -6.87 2.13
CA GLN A 139 -15.55 -7.71 1.59
C GLN A 139 -15.65 -7.58 0.07
N TYR A 140 -15.69 -6.35 -0.45
CA TYR A 140 -15.92 -6.10 -1.88
C TYR A 140 -14.83 -6.69 -2.78
N ILE A 141 -13.55 -6.46 -2.45
CA ILE A 141 -12.42 -6.78 -3.32
C ILE A 141 -12.33 -8.29 -3.61
N PRO A 142 -12.41 -9.21 -2.63
CA PRO A 142 -12.44 -10.66 -2.89
C PRO A 142 -13.66 -11.13 -3.69
N TYR A 143 -14.85 -10.56 -3.44
CA TYR A 143 -16.07 -10.89 -4.19
C TYR A 143 -15.97 -10.46 -5.66
N ILE A 144 -15.49 -9.24 -5.91
CA ILE A 144 -15.26 -8.71 -7.27
C ILE A 144 -14.13 -9.49 -7.97
N ALA A 145 -13.05 -9.84 -7.26
CA ALA A 145 -11.98 -10.67 -7.81
C ALA A 145 -12.48 -12.06 -8.25
N LYS A 146 -13.31 -12.71 -7.43
CA LYS A 146 -13.94 -14.00 -7.77
C LYS A 146 -14.87 -13.89 -8.99
N ALA A 147 -15.62 -12.79 -9.11
CA ALA A 147 -16.45 -12.53 -10.29
C ALA A 147 -15.63 -12.32 -11.56
N ILE A 148 -14.53 -11.55 -11.51
CA ILE A 148 -13.65 -11.29 -12.66
C ILE A 148 -12.94 -12.57 -13.12
N LEU A 149 -12.40 -13.36 -12.19
CA LEU A 149 -11.68 -14.61 -12.50
C LEU A 149 -12.62 -15.74 -12.96
N GLY A 150 -13.85 -15.79 -12.44
CA GLY A 150 -14.86 -16.78 -12.82
C GLY A 150 -15.54 -16.52 -14.17
N GLN A 151 -15.27 -15.39 -14.82
CA GLN A 151 -15.86 -15.01 -16.10
C GLN A 151 -14.81 -14.93 -17.22
N ARG A 152 -15.24 -15.08 -18.48
CA ARG A 152 -14.39 -14.78 -19.66
C ARG A 152 -14.27 -13.26 -19.87
N SER A 153 -13.68 -12.57 -18.90
CA SER A 153 -13.45 -11.14 -18.93
C SER A 153 -12.25 -10.77 -19.81
N ALA A 154 -12.28 -9.59 -20.43
CA ALA A 154 -11.09 -8.97 -21.03
C ALA A 154 -10.10 -8.44 -19.97
N LEU A 155 -10.56 -8.26 -18.72
CA LEU A 155 -9.76 -7.74 -17.61
C LEU A 155 -8.84 -8.84 -17.05
N LYS A 156 -7.52 -8.68 -17.27
CA LYS A 156 -6.50 -9.57 -16.73
C LYS A 156 -6.11 -9.13 -15.32
N LEU A 157 -6.92 -9.50 -14.32
CA LEU A 157 -6.62 -9.27 -12.91
C LEU A 157 -5.26 -9.89 -12.54
N ARG A 158 -4.41 -9.14 -11.81
CA ARG A 158 -3.02 -9.53 -11.51
C ARG A 158 -2.71 -9.74 -10.03
N GLY A 159 -3.61 -9.34 -9.13
CA GLY A 159 -3.39 -9.37 -7.70
C GLY A 159 -4.24 -8.33 -6.98
N LEU A 160 -4.29 -8.43 -5.65
CA LEU A 160 -5.11 -7.58 -4.78
C LEU A 160 -4.22 -6.88 -3.74
N LEU A 161 -4.56 -5.64 -3.38
CA LEU A 161 -4.05 -4.98 -2.17
C LEU A 161 -5.26 -4.59 -1.32
N ILE A 162 -5.27 -4.98 -0.05
CA ILE A 162 -6.36 -4.65 0.89
C ILE A 162 -5.74 -4.02 2.14
N GLY A 163 -6.01 -2.73 2.34
CA GLY A 163 -5.56 -1.97 3.51
C GLY A 163 -6.65 -1.91 4.57
N ASN A 164 -6.28 -2.18 5.83
CA ASN A 164 -7.15 -2.05 7.01
C ASN A 164 -8.56 -2.60 6.75
N GLY A 165 -8.61 -3.84 6.25
CA GLY A 165 -9.79 -4.42 5.65
C GLY A 165 -10.67 -5.19 6.64
N TRP A 166 -11.97 -4.92 6.62
CA TRP A 166 -12.96 -5.78 7.25
C TRP A 166 -13.14 -7.05 6.41
N ILE A 167 -12.48 -8.16 6.82
CA ILE A 167 -12.39 -9.42 6.03
C ILE A 167 -12.99 -10.61 6.80
N ASP A 168 -12.53 -10.86 8.02
CA ASP A 168 -13.07 -11.86 8.95
C ASP A 168 -13.65 -11.19 10.22
N PRO A 169 -14.98 -11.07 10.33
CA PRO A 169 -15.66 -10.56 11.51
C PRO A 169 -15.30 -11.31 12.79
N VAL A 170 -15.08 -12.63 12.74
CA VAL A 170 -14.87 -13.45 13.95
C VAL A 170 -13.58 -13.05 14.64
N THR A 171 -12.46 -12.97 13.91
CA THR A 171 -11.21 -12.47 14.46
C THR A 171 -11.24 -10.97 14.75
N MET A 172 -12.01 -10.19 13.98
CA MET A 172 -12.08 -8.74 14.19
C MET A 172 -12.80 -8.39 15.50
N TYR A 173 -14.00 -8.92 15.75
CA TYR A 173 -14.71 -8.69 17.01
C TYR A 173 -13.94 -9.22 18.24
N LYS A 174 -13.30 -10.41 18.13
CA LYS A 174 -12.44 -10.97 19.18
C LYS A 174 -11.18 -10.14 19.45
N SER A 175 -10.68 -9.40 18.47
CA SER A 175 -9.45 -8.60 18.62
C SER A 175 -9.61 -7.33 19.45
N TYR A 176 -10.82 -6.75 19.51
CA TYR A 176 -11.01 -5.38 19.99
C TYR A 176 -10.60 -5.21 21.45
N LEU A 177 -11.05 -6.09 22.36
CA LEU A 177 -10.68 -6.02 23.77
C LEU A 177 -9.17 -6.21 24.01
N PRO A 178 -8.50 -7.29 23.53
CA PRO A 178 -7.06 -7.44 23.74
C PRO A 178 -6.24 -6.34 23.05
N PHE A 179 -6.65 -5.83 21.88
CA PHE A 179 -5.99 -4.69 21.25
C PHE A 179 -6.15 -3.39 22.08
N ALA A 180 -7.35 -3.14 22.64
CA ALA A 180 -7.61 -2.00 23.50
C ALA A 180 -6.81 -2.06 24.81
N VAL A 181 -6.66 -3.24 25.42
CA VAL A 181 -5.78 -3.44 26.59
C VAL A 181 -4.31 -3.25 26.20
N GLY A 182 -3.85 -3.88 25.13
CA GLY A 182 -2.47 -3.78 24.64
C GLY A 182 -2.03 -2.36 24.21
N ASN A 183 -2.97 -1.44 24.00
CA ASN A 183 -2.70 -0.03 23.70
C ASN A 183 -3.17 0.93 24.83
N ASN A 184 -3.45 0.42 26.03
CA ASN A 184 -3.87 1.19 27.22
C ASN A 184 -5.19 1.99 27.08
N LEU A 185 -6.05 1.62 26.14
CA LEU A 185 -7.41 2.19 26.04
C LEU A 185 -8.35 1.63 27.11
N VAL A 186 -8.13 0.37 27.51
CA VAL A 186 -8.89 -0.33 28.55
C VAL A 186 -7.90 -0.91 29.56
N VAL A 187 -8.10 -0.64 30.85
CA VAL A 187 -7.28 -1.25 31.92
C VAL A 187 -7.84 -2.63 32.25
N GLU A 188 -6.99 -3.65 32.27
CA GLU A 188 -7.38 -5.03 32.60
C GLU A 188 -7.99 -5.11 34.02
N ASN A 189 -9.03 -5.95 34.19
CA ASN A 189 -9.79 -6.08 35.44
C ASN A 189 -10.45 -4.77 35.95
N SER A 190 -10.61 -3.76 35.08
CA SER A 190 -11.46 -2.60 35.37
C SER A 190 -12.93 -2.88 35.06
N ALA A 191 -13.85 -2.08 35.61
CA ALA A 191 -15.27 -2.20 35.32
C ALA A 191 -15.63 -2.08 33.83
N LEU A 192 -14.82 -1.36 33.03
CA LEU A 192 -14.97 -1.30 31.58
C LEU A 192 -14.48 -2.58 30.90
N TYR A 193 -13.35 -3.15 31.36
CA TYR A 193 -12.87 -4.46 30.90
C TYR A 193 -13.91 -5.55 31.16
N ASP A 194 -14.49 -5.61 32.36
CA ASP A 194 -15.51 -6.59 32.73
C ASP A 194 -16.79 -6.45 31.89
N LEU A 195 -17.24 -5.21 31.64
CA LEU A 195 -18.37 -4.92 30.76
C LEU A 195 -18.12 -5.42 29.33
N ILE A 196 -16.97 -5.08 28.74
CA ILE A 196 -16.63 -5.50 27.38
C ILE A 196 -16.42 -7.03 27.32
N ASN A 197 -15.85 -7.66 28.36
CA ASN A 197 -15.68 -9.11 28.45
C ASN A 197 -17.04 -9.85 28.48
N ILE A 198 -18.09 -9.26 29.06
CA ILE A 198 -19.46 -9.77 28.96
C ILE A 198 -19.99 -9.65 27.52
N GLN A 199 -19.78 -8.51 26.85
CA GLN A 199 -20.18 -8.31 25.45
C GLN A 199 -19.44 -9.25 24.49
N VAL A 200 -18.14 -9.51 24.70
CA VAL A 200 -17.35 -10.51 23.95
C VAL A 200 -17.99 -11.89 24.04
N LYS A 201 -18.39 -12.33 25.24
CA LYS A 201 -19.05 -13.64 25.45
C LYS A 201 -20.44 -13.70 24.78
N GLN A 202 -21.19 -12.60 24.78
CA GLN A 202 -22.46 -12.49 24.06
C GLN A 202 -22.26 -12.56 22.53
N CYS A 203 -21.26 -11.86 22.01
CA CYS A 203 -20.85 -11.89 20.62
C CYS A 203 -20.41 -13.30 20.18
N GLU A 204 -19.61 -14.00 20.98
CA GLU A 204 -19.21 -15.39 20.69
C GLU A 204 -20.42 -16.34 20.61
N GLN A 205 -21.42 -16.15 21.46
CA GLN A 205 -22.69 -16.91 21.39
C GLN A 205 -23.51 -16.56 20.14
N ALA A 206 -23.48 -15.31 19.66
CA ALA A 206 -24.13 -14.92 18.41
C ALA A 206 -23.44 -15.59 17.21
N LEU A 207 -22.13 -15.35 17.06
CA LEU A 207 -21.27 -15.91 16.00
C LEU A 207 -21.28 -17.45 15.96
N SER A 208 -21.50 -18.14 17.10
CA SER A 208 -21.61 -19.61 17.14
C SER A 208 -22.83 -20.17 16.43
N LYS A 209 -23.89 -19.36 16.23
CA LYS A 209 -25.13 -19.77 15.53
C LYS A 209 -24.94 -19.65 14.03
N GLN A 210 -24.51 -18.46 13.59
CA GLN A 210 -24.23 -18.12 12.20
C GLN A 210 -23.26 -16.93 12.18
N VAL A 211 -22.30 -16.95 11.26
CA VAL A 211 -21.38 -15.83 11.05
C VAL A 211 -21.88 -15.00 9.86
N HIS A 212 -22.43 -13.82 10.15
CA HIS A 212 -22.75 -12.81 9.15
C HIS A 212 -21.56 -11.90 8.86
N VAL A 213 -21.67 -11.05 7.84
CA VAL A 213 -20.65 -10.05 7.49
C VAL A 213 -20.59 -8.91 8.52
N PHE A 214 -21.70 -8.63 9.19
CA PHE A 214 -21.83 -7.69 10.30
C PHE A 214 -22.80 -8.29 11.33
N GLU A 215 -22.45 -8.20 12.61
CA GLU A 215 -23.25 -8.67 13.74
C GLU A 215 -23.44 -7.50 14.72
N GLU A 216 -24.68 -7.16 15.07
CA GLU A 216 -24.98 -5.93 15.80
C GLU A 216 -24.62 -6.05 17.28
N GLU A 217 -24.94 -7.18 17.91
CA GLU A 217 -24.54 -7.52 19.28
C GLU A 217 -23.02 -7.42 19.47
N CYS A 218 -22.24 -7.86 18.48
CA CYS A 218 -20.78 -7.76 18.50
C CYS A 218 -20.24 -6.34 18.27
N TYR A 219 -20.99 -5.45 17.61
CA TYR A 219 -20.55 -4.09 17.34
C TYR A 219 -20.50 -3.23 18.62
N SER A 220 -21.28 -3.59 19.66
CA SER A 220 -21.24 -2.96 20.99
C SER A 220 -19.82 -2.89 21.59
N ILE A 221 -19.03 -3.95 21.39
CA ILE A 221 -17.63 -4.10 21.87
C ILE A 221 -16.76 -2.92 21.42
N LEU A 222 -16.85 -2.55 20.13
CA LEU A 222 -16.09 -1.43 19.58
C LEU A 222 -16.60 -0.10 20.15
N TRP A 223 -17.93 0.04 20.29
CA TRP A 223 -18.54 1.29 20.74
C TRP A 223 -18.21 1.61 22.20
N GLU A 224 -18.17 0.61 23.09
CA GLU A 224 -17.70 0.81 24.48
C GLU A 224 -16.25 1.29 24.54
N ILE A 225 -15.35 0.69 23.75
CA ILE A 225 -13.93 1.10 23.69
C ILE A 225 -13.82 2.54 23.16
N VAL A 226 -14.61 2.89 22.15
CA VAL A 226 -14.63 4.22 21.53
C VAL A 226 -15.17 5.30 22.49
N VAL A 227 -16.24 5.02 23.23
CA VAL A 227 -16.96 6.02 24.06
C VAL A 227 -16.44 6.11 25.50
N ASN A 228 -15.88 5.02 26.05
CA ASN A 228 -15.47 4.94 27.45
C ASN A 228 -13.96 4.67 27.65
N GLY A 229 -13.20 4.43 26.58
CA GLY A 229 -11.75 4.19 26.65
C GLY A 229 -10.93 5.41 27.13
N ALA A 230 -9.71 5.15 27.61
CA ALA A 230 -8.73 6.19 27.95
C ALA A 230 -7.73 6.43 26.81
N MET A 231 -7.04 7.56 26.82
CA MET A 231 -5.89 7.85 25.96
C MET A 231 -4.75 8.42 26.80
N ASN A 232 -3.59 7.76 26.80
CA ASN A 232 -2.37 8.27 27.46
C ASN A 232 -2.60 8.73 28.92
N ASN A 233 -3.29 7.91 29.72
CA ASN A 233 -3.72 8.20 31.10
C ASN A 233 -4.71 9.37 31.30
N HIS A 234 -5.14 10.04 30.22
CA HIS A 234 -6.33 10.89 30.24
C HIS A 234 -7.55 10.02 29.94
N HIS A 235 -8.50 9.93 30.87
CA HIS A 235 -9.77 9.24 30.60
C HIS A 235 -10.56 10.05 29.57
N VAL A 236 -10.80 9.50 28.37
CA VAL A 236 -11.73 10.10 27.39
C VAL A 236 -13.15 9.76 27.82
N ARG A 237 -13.52 10.30 28.99
CA ARG A 237 -14.79 10.05 29.63
C ARG A 237 -15.83 10.89 28.91
N ASN A 238 -16.94 10.26 28.52
CA ASN A 238 -18.13 10.90 27.91
C ASN A 238 -18.59 12.20 28.62
N GLN A 239 -18.24 12.37 29.91
CA GLN A 239 -18.37 13.61 30.69
C GLN A 239 -17.77 14.88 30.05
N GLU A 240 -16.79 14.76 29.14
CA GLU A 240 -16.21 15.89 28.39
C GLU A 240 -16.73 16.00 26.94
N GLY A 241 -17.67 15.15 26.52
CA GLY A 241 -18.22 15.15 25.16
C GLY A 241 -17.24 14.70 24.06
N ARG A 242 -16.19 13.97 24.44
CA ARG A 242 -15.15 13.42 23.55
C ARG A 242 -15.20 11.89 23.53
N CYS A 243 -14.62 11.29 22.50
CA CYS A 243 -14.47 9.84 22.32
C CYS A 243 -13.19 9.52 21.53
N VAL A 244 -12.66 8.30 21.66
CA VAL A 244 -11.47 7.84 20.92
C VAL A 244 -11.77 7.81 19.41
N ASN A 245 -10.82 8.24 18.59
CA ASN A 245 -10.96 8.18 17.13
C ASN A 245 -10.81 6.73 16.65
N THR A 246 -11.89 6.16 16.11
CA THR A 246 -11.93 4.76 15.68
C THR A 246 -10.98 4.42 14.52
N TYR A 247 -10.44 5.43 13.82
CA TYR A 247 -9.49 5.29 12.72
C TYR A 247 -8.03 5.53 13.12
N ASP A 248 -7.76 6.14 14.28
CA ASP A 248 -6.41 6.21 14.86
C ASP A 248 -6.46 6.51 16.37
N ILE A 249 -6.06 5.53 17.19
CA ILE A 249 -6.19 5.59 18.65
C ILE A 249 -5.26 6.61 19.34
N ARG A 250 -4.38 7.28 18.58
CA ARG A 250 -3.56 8.40 19.05
C ARG A 250 -4.32 9.74 18.98
N HIS A 251 -5.55 9.72 18.48
CA HIS A 251 -6.43 10.87 18.33
C HIS A 251 -7.79 10.61 19.00
N ASP A 252 -8.44 11.70 19.39
CA ASP A 252 -9.83 11.75 19.83
C ASP A 252 -10.65 12.66 18.90
N ASP A 253 -11.97 12.62 19.06
CA ASP A 253 -12.93 13.46 18.34
C ASP A 253 -14.10 13.80 19.29
N THR A 254 -14.92 14.75 18.88
CA THR A 254 -16.22 15.03 19.49
C THR A 254 -17.16 13.83 19.42
N TYR A 255 -17.94 13.58 20.47
CA TYR A 255 -19.07 12.64 20.42
C TYR A 255 -20.26 13.29 19.69
N PRO A 256 -20.99 12.60 18.80
CA PRO A 256 -20.93 11.18 18.41
C PRO A 256 -20.15 10.93 17.09
N GLU A 257 -19.13 11.75 16.81
CA GLU A 257 -18.34 11.67 15.58
C GLU A 257 -17.25 10.60 15.69
N CYS A 258 -16.45 10.63 16.76
CA CYS A 258 -15.51 9.58 17.13
C CYS A 258 -14.58 9.11 15.99
N GLY A 259 -14.14 10.05 15.15
CA GLY A 259 -13.34 9.81 13.95
C GLY A 259 -14.08 10.10 12.64
N LYS A 260 -15.42 10.27 12.64
CA LYS A 260 -16.19 10.60 11.43
C LYS A 260 -15.76 11.92 10.77
N LYS A 261 -15.22 12.88 11.53
CA LYS A 261 -14.66 14.14 11.01
C LYS A 261 -13.16 14.07 10.71
N TRP A 262 -12.52 12.93 10.93
CA TRP A 262 -11.07 12.75 10.74
C TRP A 262 -10.71 12.25 9.32
N PRO A 263 -9.59 12.72 8.73
CA PRO A 263 -8.75 13.85 9.19
C PRO A 263 -9.36 15.20 8.79
N SER A 264 -8.88 16.29 9.40
CA SER A 264 -9.52 17.62 9.31
C SER A 264 -9.63 18.19 7.88
N ASP A 265 -8.70 17.84 6.99
CA ASP A 265 -8.70 18.24 5.57
C ASP A 265 -9.85 17.62 4.75
N LEU A 266 -10.58 16.66 5.32
CA LEU A 266 -11.85 16.13 4.81
C LEU A 266 -12.86 17.25 4.53
N MET A 267 -12.86 18.33 5.32
CA MET A 267 -13.76 19.46 5.08
C MET A 267 -13.45 20.16 3.75
N TYR A 268 -12.18 20.28 3.38
CA TYR A 268 -11.76 20.90 2.12
C TYR A 268 -12.15 20.04 0.93
N VAL A 269 -11.98 18.72 1.02
CA VAL A 269 -12.47 17.75 0.02
C VAL A 269 -13.99 17.84 -0.15
N THR A 270 -14.72 17.94 0.96
CA THR A 270 -16.19 18.06 0.96
C THR A 270 -16.64 19.35 0.28
N SER A 271 -16.12 20.49 0.72
CA SER A 271 -16.44 21.81 0.17
C SER A 271 -16.01 21.96 -1.29
N TYR A 272 -14.93 21.30 -1.72
CA TYR A 272 -14.47 21.31 -3.10
C TYR A 272 -15.38 20.48 -4.02
N LEU A 273 -15.71 19.24 -3.64
CA LEU A 273 -16.50 18.34 -4.48
C LEU A 273 -17.98 18.75 -4.58
N ASP A 274 -18.49 19.53 -3.64
CA ASP A 274 -19.86 20.08 -3.72
C ASP A 274 -19.97 21.37 -4.58
N ARG A 275 -18.85 21.86 -5.15
CA ARG A 275 -18.87 23.04 -6.04
C ARG A 275 -19.48 22.72 -7.41
N GLN A 276 -20.35 23.61 -7.89
CA GLN A 276 -20.96 23.50 -9.22
C GLN A 276 -19.94 23.47 -10.37
N ASP A 277 -18.84 24.24 -10.30
CA ASP A 277 -17.82 24.25 -11.35
C ASP A 277 -17.01 22.95 -11.37
N VAL A 278 -16.60 22.44 -10.20
CA VAL A 278 -15.95 21.13 -10.05
C VAL A 278 -16.84 20.00 -10.54
N MET A 279 -18.13 19.97 -10.15
CA MET A 279 -19.09 18.96 -10.64
C MET A 279 -19.29 19.02 -12.16
N SER A 280 -19.36 20.23 -12.73
CA SER A 280 -19.49 20.41 -14.18
C SER A 280 -18.28 19.86 -14.93
N SER A 281 -17.06 20.08 -14.43
CA SER A 281 -15.82 19.53 -14.98
C SER A 281 -15.76 17.99 -15.00
N ILE A 282 -16.51 17.31 -14.13
CA ILE A 282 -16.60 15.84 -14.06
C ILE A 282 -17.92 15.27 -14.59
N HIS A 283 -18.64 16.05 -15.41
CA HIS A 283 -19.87 15.65 -16.09
C HIS A 283 -21.03 15.29 -15.14
N ILE A 284 -21.12 15.96 -13.98
CA ILE A 284 -22.20 15.83 -13.00
C ILE A 284 -23.06 17.10 -12.95
N ASP A 285 -24.39 16.93 -13.02
CA ASP A 285 -25.34 18.02 -12.76
C ASP A 285 -25.52 18.23 -11.26
N SER A 286 -24.90 19.29 -10.73
CA SER A 286 -24.95 19.67 -9.31
C SER A 286 -26.35 20.09 -8.81
N LYS A 287 -27.37 20.11 -9.68
CA LYS A 287 -28.78 20.28 -9.28
C LYS A 287 -29.44 18.97 -8.86
N GLN A 288 -28.86 17.83 -9.26
CA GLN A 288 -29.41 16.49 -9.03
C GLN A 288 -28.72 15.77 -7.87
N VAL A 289 -27.45 16.07 -7.62
CA VAL A 289 -26.60 15.40 -6.62
C VAL A 289 -25.80 16.44 -5.84
N LYS A 290 -25.68 16.23 -4.51
CA LYS A 290 -24.65 16.83 -3.65
C LYS A 290 -23.60 15.78 -3.31
N TRP A 291 -22.34 16.18 -3.17
CA TRP A 291 -21.32 15.22 -2.72
C TRP A 291 -21.41 15.00 -1.22
N ALA A 292 -21.36 13.73 -0.79
CA ALA A 292 -21.37 13.35 0.61
C ALA A 292 -20.24 12.35 0.87
N LYS A 293 -19.56 12.50 2.02
CA LYS A 293 -18.50 11.57 2.42
C LYS A 293 -19.03 10.14 2.48
N CYS A 294 -20.20 9.92 3.10
CA CYS A 294 -20.88 8.64 3.25
C CYS A 294 -22.37 8.76 2.95
N SER A 295 -22.97 7.65 2.52
CA SER A 295 -24.41 7.48 2.33
C SER A 295 -24.96 6.57 3.42
N ASP A 296 -25.53 7.18 4.46
CA ASP A 296 -26.03 6.45 5.65
C ASP A 296 -27.12 5.44 5.29
N SER A 297 -27.99 5.76 4.32
CA SER A 297 -29.04 4.85 3.86
C SER A 297 -28.50 3.53 3.30
N VAL A 298 -27.32 3.53 2.68
CA VAL A 298 -26.67 2.29 2.22
C VAL A 298 -25.81 1.66 3.32
N THR A 299 -25.27 2.44 4.26
CA THR A 299 -24.71 1.89 5.51
C THR A 299 -25.75 1.08 6.29
N ASP A 300 -27.02 1.52 6.26
CA ASP A 300 -28.14 0.85 6.91
C ASP A 300 -28.72 -0.31 6.11
N MET A 301 -28.85 -0.18 4.79
CA MET A 301 -29.41 -1.26 3.95
C MET A 301 -28.39 -2.35 3.58
N PHE A 302 -27.09 -2.05 3.50
CA PHE A 302 -26.06 -3.01 3.05
C PHE A 302 -25.50 -3.86 4.21
N LYS A 303 -26.38 -4.52 4.98
CA LYS A 303 -25.94 -5.45 6.05
C LYS A 303 -25.44 -6.81 5.53
N ALA A 304 -25.68 -7.11 4.24
CA ALA A 304 -25.16 -8.28 3.53
C ALA A 304 -25.47 -9.66 4.16
N TYR A 305 -26.57 -9.81 4.91
CA TYR A 305 -26.94 -11.02 5.67
C TYR A 305 -26.84 -12.36 4.92
N ASN A 306 -27.12 -12.37 3.62
CA ASN A 306 -27.09 -13.56 2.75
C ASN A 306 -25.69 -13.89 2.17
N SER A 307 -24.70 -13.03 2.40
CA SER A 307 -23.30 -13.24 1.99
C SER A 307 -22.49 -13.85 3.13
N LYS A 308 -21.43 -14.58 2.79
CA LYS A 308 -20.44 -15.05 3.77
C LYS A 308 -19.30 -14.05 3.86
N PRO A 309 -18.63 -13.92 5.03
CA PRO A 309 -17.39 -13.16 5.14
C PRO A 309 -16.35 -13.54 4.06
N SER A 310 -15.72 -12.53 3.48
CA SER A 310 -14.79 -12.67 2.36
C SER A 310 -13.51 -13.45 2.65
N ILE A 311 -13.16 -13.68 3.92
CA ILE A 311 -12.15 -14.67 4.33
C ILE A 311 -12.40 -16.04 3.68
N THR A 312 -13.67 -16.42 3.48
CA THR A 312 -14.06 -17.67 2.79
C THR A 312 -13.68 -17.71 1.30
N LEU A 313 -13.23 -16.59 0.72
CA LEU A 313 -12.81 -16.49 -0.68
C LEU A 313 -11.28 -16.37 -0.84
N LEU A 314 -10.56 -15.95 0.20
CA LEU A 314 -9.11 -15.71 0.10
C LEU A 314 -8.29 -16.97 -0.27
N PRO A 315 -8.57 -18.18 0.25
CA PRO A 315 -7.84 -19.39 -0.14
C PRO A 315 -7.96 -19.74 -1.63
N ASP A 316 -9.12 -19.51 -2.26
CA ASP A 316 -9.35 -19.72 -3.70
C ASP A 316 -8.60 -18.68 -4.55
N LEU A 317 -8.52 -17.44 -4.06
CA LEU A 317 -7.84 -16.34 -4.75
C LEU A 317 -6.32 -16.48 -4.66
N LEU A 318 -5.79 -16.91 -3.51
CA LEU A 318 -4.35 -17.14 -3.28
C LEU A 318 -3.77 -18.31 -4.09
N GLN A 319 -4.60 -19.20 -4.62
CA GLN A 319 -4.19 -20.21 -5.62
C GLN A 319 -3.93 -19.60 -7.01
N GLN A 320 -4.50 -18.43 -7.30
CA GLN A 320 -4.56 -17.84 -8.66
C GLN A 320 -3.76 -16.54 -8.80
N ILE A 321 -3.77 -15.68 -7.77
CA ILE A 321 -3.17 -14.34 -7.80
C ILE A 321 -2.52 -13.99 -6.45
N PRO A 322 -1.47 -13.15 -6.45
CA PRO A 322 -0.88 -12.61 -5.22
C PRO A 322 -1.81 -11.61 -4.52
N ILE A 323 -1.74 -11.58 -3.19
CA ILE A 323 -2.48 -10.65 -2.34
C ILE A 323 -1.52 -9.98 -1.34
N ILE A 324 -1.55 -8.65 -1.27
CA ILE A 324 -1.08 -7.92 -0.09
C ILE A 324 -2.26 -7.60 0.81
N LEU A 325 -2.16 -8.02 2.07
CA LEU A 325 -2.90 -7.43 3.17
C LEU A 325 -1.98 -6.43 3.87
N TYR A 326 -2.48 -5.24 4.23
CA TYR A 326 -1.71 -4.28 5.01
C TYR A 326 -2.55 -3.60 6.09
N SER A 327 -1.91 -3.21 7.19
CA SER A 327 -2.58 -2.54 8.32
C SER A 327 -1.73 -1.39 8.84
N GLY A 328 -2.35 -0.25 9.12
CA GLY A 328 -1.80 0.73 10.05
C GLY A 328 -1.78 0.18 11.49
N GLN A 329 -0.68 0.38 12.19
CA GLN A 329 -0.47 -0.03 13.59
C GLN A 329 -1.55 0.48 14.57
N TYR A 330 -2.02 1.73 14.40
CA TYR A 330 -2.88 2.43 15.36
C TYR A 330 -4.35 2.52 14.96
N ASP A 331 -4.76 1.81 13.89
CA ASP A 331 -6.18 1.66 13.55
C ASP A 331 -6.90 0.79 14.58
N LEU A 332 -8.11 1.16 14.98
CA LEU A 332 -8.94 0.36 15.91
C LEU A 332 -9.95 -0.49 15.14
N ILE A 333 -10.77 0.13 14.28
CA ILE A 333 -11.91 -0.51 13.60
C ILE A 333 -11.50 -1.66 12.68
N CYS A 334 -10.30 -1.64 12.11
CA CYS A 334 -9.71 -2.74 11.36
C CYS A 334 -8.25 -2.99 11.77
N ASN A 335 -8.05 -3.10 13.08
CA ASN A 335 -6.74 -3.22 13.71
C ASN A 335 -5.88 -4.39 13.17
N HIS A 336 -4.57 -4.25 13.39
CA HIS A 336 -3.60 -5.21 12.89
C HIS A 336 -3.62 -6.56 13.63
N TRP A 337 -4.11 -6.63 14.88
CA TRP A 337 -4.15 -7.88 15.65
C TRP A 337 -5.18 -8.85 15.06
N ALA A 338 -6.36 -8.35 14.67
CA ALA A 338 -7.33 -9.12 13.89
C ALA A 338 -6.73 -9.65 12.60
N THR A 339 -5.98 -8.82 11.88
CA THR A 339 -5.40 -9.19 10.58
C THR A 339 -4.32 -10.28 10.73
N GLU A 340 -3.43 -10.16 11.73
CA GLU A 340 -2.44 -11.21 12.02
C GLU A 340 -3.09 -12.50 12.53
N ALA A 341 -4.13 -12.43 13.38
CA ALA A 341 -4.87 -13.59 13.87
C ALA A 341 -5.67 -14.31 12.76
N MET A 342 -6.34 -13.56 11.89
CA MET A 342 -7.03 -14.07 10.71
C MET A 342 -6.07 -14.84 9.80
N ILE A 343 -4.91 -14.25 9.49
CA ILE A 343 -3.91 -14.92 8.66
C ILE A 343 -3.37 -16.16 9.36
N HIS A 344 -3.11 -16.11 10.67
CA HIS A 344 -2.65 -17.25 11.45
C HIS A 344 -3.61 -18.45 11.39
N GLY A 345 -4.92 -18.22 11.50
CA GLY A 345 -5.94 -19.27 11.38
C GLY A 345 -6.24 -19.70 9.93
N MET A 346 -6.01 -18.83 8.94
CA MET A 346 -6.33 -19.11 7.54
C MET A 346 -5.47 -20.26 6.99
N THR A 347 -6.12 -21.18 6.28
CA THR A 347 -5.45 -22.24 5.52
C THR A 347 -5.69 -22.01 4.02
N TRP A 348 -4.59 -21.97 3.26
CA TRP A 348 -4.56 -21.89 1.80
C TRP A 348 -3.41 -22.77 1.29
N ASN A 349 -3.20 -22.93 -0.02
CA ASN A 349 -1.98 -23.50 -0.64
C ASN A 349 -1.22 -24.57 0.21
N ASN A 350 -1.89 -25.62 0.65
CA ASN A 350 -1.37 -26.73 1.49
C ASN A 350 -0.68 -26.34 2.81
N GLY A 351 -1.17 -25.33 3.54
CA GLY A 351 -0.65 -24.97 4.86
C GLY A 351 -1.37 -23.81 5.55
N THR A 352 -1.24 -23.74 6.87
CA THR A 352 -1.96 -22.80 7.74
C THR A 352 -1.04 -21.67 8.19
N GLY A 353 -1.53 -20.43 8.22
CA GLY A 353 -0.71 -19.28 8.56
C GLY A 353 0.51 -19.10 7.66
N PHE A 354 1.53 -18.42 8.17
CA PHE A 354 2.77 -18.17 7.43
C PHE A 354 3.73 -19.38 7.38
N ASP A 355 3.25 -20.62 7.52
CA ASP A 355 3.97 -21.82 7.07
C ASP A 355 4.26 -21.71 5.55
N PHE A 356 5.37 -22.28 5.08
CA PHE A 356 5.65 -22.51 3.66
C PHE A 356 4.93 -23.74 3.08
N GLY A 357 4.11 -24.45 3.88
CA GLY A 357 3.41 -25.68 3.52
C GLY A 357 4.20 -26.95 3.87
N ASN A 358 5.17 -26.82 4.78
CA ASN A 358 6.11 -27.88 5.16
C ASN A 358 6.47 -27.83 6.66
N ARG A 359 5.64 -27.17 7.49
CA ARG A 359 5.88 -26.86 8.91
C ARG A 359 7.06 -25.90 9.17
N THR A 360 7.55 -25.19 8.14
CA THR A 360 8.57 -24.15 8.30
C THR A 360 7.89 -22.78 8.23
N LEU A 361 7.93 -22.02 9.33
CA LEU A 361 7.37 -20.68 9.35
C LEU A 361 8.25 -19.68 8.59
N SER A 362 7.64 -18.92 7.69
CA SER A 362 8.25 -17.75 7.06
C SER A 362 8.60 -16.70 8.13
N PRO A 363 9.83 -16.17 8.17
CA PRO A 363 10.24 -15.15 9.15
C PRO A 363 9.50 -13.82 8.97
N LYS A 364 9.25 -13.12 10.08
CA LYS A 364 8.75 -11.73 10.08
C LYS A 364 9.99 -10.81 10.00
N HIS A 365 10.08 -9.98 8.96
CA HIS A 365 11.23 -9.11 8.72
C HIS A 365 10.90 -7.65 9.02
N PRO A 366 11.88 -6.83 9.46
CA PRO A 366 11.78 -5.38 9.38
C PRO A 366 11.53 -4.94 7.93
N TRP A 367 10.50 -4.13 7.71
CA TRP A 367 10.25 -3.47 6.43
C TRP A 367 10.88 -2.08 6.49
N ILE A 368 11.84 -1.83 5.60
CA ILE A 368 12.65 -0.61 5.56
C ILE A 368 12.34 0.10 4.24
N VAL A 369 12.08 1.41 4.31
CA VAL A 369 11.82 2.26 3.13
C VAL A 369 12.68 3.51 3.24
N ASP A 370 13.42 3.81 2.18
CA ASP A 370 14.34 4.95 2.09
C ASP A 370 15.40 5.01 3.23
N GLY A 371 15.74 3.84 3.79
CA GLY A 371 16.68 3.67 4.91
C GLY A 371 16.01 3.58 6.28
N GLU A 372 14.75 4.03 6.41
CA GLU A 372 14.04 4.15 7.67
C GLU A 372 13.16 2.92 7.98
N PRO A 373 13.04 2.51 9.26
CA PRO A 373 12.04 1.54 9.71
C PRO A 373 10.62 2.02 9.36
N ALA A 374 9.97 1.30 8.45
CA ALA A 374 8.63 1.60 7.96
C ALA A 374 7.56 0.67 8.54
N GLY A 375 7.95 -0.52 8.99
CA GLY A 375 7.01 -1.54 9.43
C GLY A 375 7.61 -2.92 9.62
N LEU A 376 6.75 -3.94 9.55
CA LEU A 376 7.11 -5.34 9.45
C LEU A 376 6.49 -5.95 8.19
N ILE A 377 7.25 -6.80 7.48
CA ILE A 377 6.79 -7.54 6.29
C ILE A 377 6.95 -9.05 6.50
N ARG A 378 5.98 -9.82 5.99
CA ARG A 378 5.99 -11.30 6.04
C ARG A 378 5.28 -11.86 4.81
N SER A 379 5.87 -12.86 4.16
CA SER A 379 5.33 -13.41 2.90
C SER A 379 5.39 -14.94 2.87
N ALA A 380 4.31 -15.59 2.43
CA ALA A 380 4.30 -17.01 2.11
C ALA A 380 3.21 -17.31 1.06
N ARG A 381 3.55 -18.14 0.06
CA ARG A 381 2.58 -18.83 -0.81
C ARG A 381 1.50 -17.89 -1.39
N ASN A 382 1.94 -16.86 -2.13
CA ASN A 382 1.15 -15.77 -2.74
C ASN A 382 0.52 -14.73 -1.77
N LEU A 383 0.53 -14.96 -0.45
CA LEU A 383 0.13 -13.94 0.52
C LEU A 383 1.35 -13.14 1.00
N THR A 384 1.19 -11.83 1.11
CA THR A 384 2.11 -10.94 1.82
C THR A 384 1.33 -10.09 2.81
N TYR A 385 1.88 -9.90 4.00
CA TYR A 385 1.37 -9.00 5.03
C TYR A 385 2.39 -7.89 5.33
N ILE A 386 1.90 -6.65 5.45
CA ILE A 386 2.70 -5.47 5.84
C ILE A 386 2.00 -4.70 6.97
N LEU A 387 2.62 -4.67 8.14
CA LEU A 387 2.25 -3.78 9.24
C LEU A 387 2.99 -2.45 9.08
N PHE A 388 2.27 -1.36 8.83
CA PHE A 388 2.83 -0.01 8.76
C PHE A 388 2.93 0.59 10.16
N TYR A 389 4.15 0.87 10.60
CA TYR A 389 4.38 1.58 11.87
C TYR A 389 3.86 3.02 11.81
N ASN A 390 3.34 3.52 12.94
CA ASN A 390 2.91 4.91 13.11
C ASN A 390 1.80 5.42 12.17
N ALA A 391 1.05 4.52 11.54
CA ALA A 391 -0.15 4.84 10.74
C ALA A 391 -1.43 4.29 11.38
N GLY A 392 -2.54 5.00 11.20
CA GLY A 392 -3.91 4.52 11.44
C GLY A 392 -4.55 3.98 10.17
N HIS A 393 -5.88 3.99 10.11
CA HIS A 393 -6.72 3.36 9.08
C HIS A 393 -6.32 3.73 7.63
N ARG A 394 -6.14 5.03 7.37
CA ARG A 394 -5.74 5.56 6.05
C ARG A 394 -4.21 5.52 5.89
N VAL A 395 -3.61 4.35 5.77
CA VAL A 395 -2.14 4.22 5.63
C VAL A 395 -1.52 5.14 4.56
N PRO A 396 -2.10 5.35 3.35
CA PRO A 396 -1.55 6.27 2.35
C PRO A 396 -1.72 7.76 2.69
N TYR A 397 -2.62 8.13 3.60
CA TYR A 397 -2.71 9.50 4.14
C TYR A 397 -1.47 9.80 5.00
N TYR A 398 -1.13 8.89 5.92
CA TYR A 398 0.03 9.02 6.81
C TYR A 398 1.37 8.94 6.07
N TYR A 399 1.51 7.98 5.15
CA TYR A 399 2.78 7.71 4.47
C TYR A 399 2.57 7.42 2.97
N PRO A 400 2.24 8.44 2.15
CA PRO A 400 1.97 8.25 0.73
C PRO A 400 3.19 7.62 0.03
N HIS A 401 4.40 8.12 0.29
CA HIS A 401 5.67 7.54 -0.16
C HIS A 401 5.82 6.04 0.14
N ARG A 402 5.65 5.62 1.40
CA ARG A 402 5.78 4.21 1.82
C ARG A 402 4.69 3.34 1.17
N SER A 403 3.46 3.84 1.09
CA SER A 403 2.36 3.13 0.42
C SER A 403 2.60 2.90 -1.07
N ARG A 404 3.22 3.88 -1.76
CA ARG A 404 3.64 3.74 -3.16
C ARG A 404 4.81 2.77 -3.31
N PHE A 405 5.77 2.77 -2.39
CA PHE A 405 6.86 1.79 -2.40
C PHE A 405 6.32 0.36 -2.29
N MET A 406 5.35 0.10 -1.40
CA MET A 406 4.61 -1.16 -1.35
C MET A 406 3.96 -1.50 -2.70
N LEU A 407 3.27 -0.56 -3.35
CA LEU A 407 2.71 -0.78 -4.70
C LEU A 407 3.81 -1.15 -5.70
N HIS A 408 4.93 -0.45 -5.72
CA HIS A 408 6.04 -0.69 -6.66
C HIS A 408 6.68 -2.08 -6.46
N GLN A 409 6.84 -2.52 -5.21
CA GLN A 409 7.26 -3.88 -4.89
C GLN A 409 6.25 -4.92 -5.42
N PHE A 410 4.94 -4.67 -5.22
CA PHE A 410 3.88 -5.58 -5.65
C PHE A 410 3.76 -5.73 -7.17
N ILE A 411 3.77 -4.62 -7.90
CA ILE A 411 3.56 -4.61 -9.36
C ILE A 411 4.83 -4.95 -10.16
N GLN A 412 5.94 -5.20 -9.46
CA GLN A 412 7.28 -5.42 -10.01
C GLN A 412 7.62 -4.35 -11.05
N LEU A 413 7.79 -3.11 -10.56
CA LEU A 413 7.98 -1.94 -11.41
C LEU A 413 9.42 -1.88 -11.96
N ASP A 414 9.61 -2.47 -13.13
CA ASP A 414 10.80 -2.24 -13.96
C ASP A 414 10.78 -0.78 -14.46
N LEU A 415 11.53 0.11 -13.80
CA LEU A 415 11.73 1.47 -14.28
C LEU A 415 12.52 1.42 -15.59
N ILE A 416 11.93 1.94 -16.67
CA ILE A 416 12.66 2.19 -17.92
C ILE A 416 13.77 3.20 -17.59
N SER A 417 15.02 2.83 -17.83
CA SER A 417 16.20 3.64 -17.54
C SER A 417 16.31 4.83 -18.50
N PHE A 418 15.66 5.92 -18.15
CA PHE A 418 15.91 7.21 -18.80
C PHE A 418 17.35 7.65 -18.54
N PRO A 419 18.05 8.25 -19.52
CA PRO A 419 19.39 8.78 -19.31
C PRO A 419 19.35 9.85 -18.22
N ASP A 420 20.17 9.63 -17.19
CA ASP A 420 20.17 10.38 -15.94
C ASP A 420 20.36 11.89 -16.16
N THR A 421 19.40 12.66 -15.65
CA THR A 421 19.40 14.14 -15.67
C THR A 421 19.35 14.76 -14.27
N THR A 422 19.49 13.94 -13.21
CA THR A 422 19.43 14.39 -11.80
C THR A 422 20.74 14.21 -11.02
N THR A 423 21.76 13.50 -11.51
CA THR A 423 23.13 13.50 -10.91
C THR A 423 23.97 14.75 -11.25
N ARG A 424 23.36 15.95 -11.27
CA ARG A 424 24.07 17.23 -11.54
C ARG A 424 23.91 18.34 -10.50
N LYS A 425 23.59 17.99 -9.26
CA LYS A 425 23.92 18.78 -8.06
C LYS A 425 24.65 17.86 -7.06
N ASN A 426 25.64 18.40 -6.35
CA ASN A 426 26.48 17.75 -5.32
C ASN A 426 27.74 16.93 -5.76
N THR A 427 28.31 17.17 -6.95
CA THR A 427 29.66 16.65 -7.33
C THR A 427 30.61 17.73 -7.86
N LYS A 428 30.43 18.98 -7.43
CA LYS A 428 31.19 20.15 -7.90
C LYS A 428 32.12 20.79 -6.86
N GLU A 429 32.72 19.98 -5.98
CA GLU A 429 33.73 20.47 -5.02
C GLU A 429 34.88 19.47 -4.71
N SER A 430 34.68 18.15 -4.88
CA SER A 430 35.72 17.15 -4.60
C SER A 430 36.63 16.77 -5.79
N THR A 431 36.26 17.12 -7.03
CA THR A 431 36.92 16.62 -8.25
C THR A 431 38.06 17.50 -8.80
N GLN A 432 38.26 18.71 -8.29
CA GLN A 432 39.44 19.53 -8.62
C GLN A 432 40.69 19.06 -7.85
N SER A 433 40.58 18.78 -6.56
CA SER A 433 41.70 18.37 -5.69
C SER A 433 42.36 17.07 -6.14
N ILE A 434 41.56 16.08 -6.57
CA ILE A 434 42.05 14.75 -6.97
C ILE A 434 42.79 14.81 -8.32
N ARG A 435 42.35 15.66 -9.26
CA ARG A 435 43.02 15.80 -10.57
C ARG A 435 44.38 16.51 -10.48
N LEU A 436 44.59 17.38 -9.50
CA LEU A 436 45.88 18.07 -9.32
C LEU A 436 46.97 17.11 -8.81
N ILE A 437 46.63 16.21 -7.88
CA ILE A 437 47.57 15.22 -7.32
C ILE A 437 48.03 14.22 -8.40
N ALA A 438 47.10 13.73 -9.23
CA ALA A 438 47.41 12.76 -10.29
C ALA A 438 48.43 13.30 -11.32
N PHE A 439 48.39 14.58 -11.66
CA PHE A 439 49.32 15.20 -12.61
C PHE A 439 50.72 15.47 -12.05
N ILE A 440 50.91 15.47 -10.72
CA ILE A 440 52.20 15.74 -10.08
C ILE A 440 52.93 14.46 -9.67
N VAL A 441 52.20 13.40 -9.27
CA VAL A 441 52.82 12.15 -8.76
C VAL A 441 53.30 11.22 -9.89
N LEU A 442 52.59 11.15 -11.02
CA LEU A 442 52.93 10.25 -12.13
C LEU A 442 54.25 10.58 -12.88
N PRO A 443 54.66 11.85 -13.06
CA PRO A 443 55.97 12.16 -13.66
C PRO A 443 57.17 11.80 -12.77
N VAL A 444 57.04 11.98 -11.45
CA VAL A 444 58.18 11.89 -10.51
C VAL A 444 58.66 10.43 -10.33
N THR A 445 57.74 9.47 -10.35
CA THR A 445 58.07 8.03 -10.30
C THR A 445 58.77 7.54 -11.57
N PHE A 446 58.40 8.06 -12.75
CA PHE A 446 59.10 7.72 -14.00
C PHE A 446 60.53 8.29 -14.06
N VAL A 447 60.76 9.53 -13.63
CA VAL A 447 62.10 10.15 -13.64
C VAL A 447 63.06 9.43 -12.69
N THR A 448 62.58 8.98 -11.51
CA THR A 448 63.41 8.26 -10.53
C THR A 448 63.78 6.83 -10.97
N ILE A 449 62.89 6.13 -11.67
CA ILE A 449 63.19 4.83 -12.28
C ILE A 449 64.17 4.97 -13.45
N ALA A 450 64.04 6.02 -14.27
CA ALA A 450 64.97 6.27 -15.38
C ALA A 450 66.39 6.59 -14.90
N LEU A 451 66.55 7.43 -13.86
CA LEU A 451 67.86 7.78 -13.29
C LEU A 451 68.57 6.58 -12.63
N THR A 452 67.84 5.74 -11.90
CA THR A 452 68.43 4.54 -11.25
C THR A 452 68.88 3.49 -12.28
N GLY A 453 68.10 3.27 -13.36
CA GLY A 453 68.51 2.40 -14.46
C GLY A 453 69.77 2.87 -15.20
N LEU A 454 69.91 4.18 -15.44
CA LEU A 454 71.11 4.77 -16.05
C LEU A 454 72.35 4.59 -15.18
N ILE A 455 72.25 4.83 -13.87
CA ILE A 455 73.38 4.65 -12.94
C ILE A 455 73.85 3.18 -12.93
N TRP A 456 72.92 2.22 -12.90
CA TRP A 456 73.27 0.79 -12.97
C TRP A 456 74.00 0.43 -14.26
N PHE A 457 73.56 0.96 -15.41
CA PHE A 457 74.18 0.69 -16.71
C PHE A 457 75.63 1.20 -16.80
N PHE A 458 75.93 2.39 -16.25
CA PHE A 458 77.29 2.91 -16.20
C PHE A 458 78.19 2.20 -15.18
N VAL A 459 77.68 1.88 -13.98
CA VAL A 459 78.44 1.14 -12.97
C VAL A 459 78.79 -0.28 -13.45
N HIS A 460 77.84 -0.98 -14.08
CA HIS A 460 78.09 -2.34 -14.58
C HIS A 460 79.12 -2.37 -15.71
N LYS A 461 79.12 -1.34 -16.59
CA LYS A 461 80.07 -1.19 -17.71
C LYS A 461 81.48 -0.77 -17.26
N TRP A 462 81.63 -0.21 -16.06
CA TRP A 462 82.94 0.14 -15.49
C TRP A 462 83.69 -1.10 -14.95
N HIS A 463 82.97 -2.10 -14.44
CA HIS A 463 83.56 -3.27 -13.76
C HIS A 463 83.89 -4.47 -14.65
N SER A 464 83.62 -4.43 -15.97
CA SER A 464 83.88 -5.55 -16.88
C SER A 464 85.31 -5.59 -17.45
N THR A 465 86.34 -5.34 -16.61
CA THR A 465 87.74 -5.61 -16.96
C THR A 465 88.47 -6.40 -15.87
N LYS A 466 89.33 -7.34 -16.29
CA LYS A 466 90.14 -8.31 -15.51
C LYS A 466 89.40 -9.57 -14.97
N LEU A 467 89.74 -10.69 -15.63
CA LEU A 467 89.72 -12.09 -15.15
C LEU A 467 90.87 -12.34 -14.13
N PRO A 468 91.03 -13.52 -13.47
CA PRO A 468 90.40 -14.84 -13.72
C PRO A 468 89.87 -15.64 -12.49
N THR A 469 89.47 -16.87 -12.82
CA THR A 469 89.02 -18.11 -12.10
C THR A 469 90.05 -18.67 -11.07
N PRO A 470 89.90 -19.86 -10.36
CA PRO A 470 89.17 -21.11 -10.71
C PRO A 470 88.58 -22.04 -9.58
N PHE A 471 88.16 -23.26 -9.99
CA PHE A 471 87.61 -24.43 -9.24
C PHE A 471 86.14 -24.29 -8.72
N SER A 472 85.11 -25.12 -9.03
CA SER A 472 84.87 -26.59 -9.22
C SER A 472 84.47 -27.32 -7.90
N ILE A 473 83.62 -28.37 -7.81
CA ILE A 473 82.97 -29.25 -8.82
C ILE A 473 81.78 -30.07 -8.19
N PHE A 474 80.79 -30.51 -9.00
CA PHE A 474 79.85 -31.68 -8.83
C PHE A 474 78.63 -31.75 -7.86
N ARG A 475 77.57 -32.40 -8.42
CA ARG A 475 76.56 -33.36 -7.88
C ARG A 475 75.46 -32.99 -6.83
N LEU A 476 74.22 -32.91 -7.35
CA LEU A 476 73.13 -33.92 -7.24
C LEU A 476 72.66 -34.50 -5.86
N LEU A 477 71.32 -34.47 -5.71
CA LEU A 477 70.38 -35.37 -4.98
C LEU A 477 69.79 -35.00 -3.59
N ARG A 478 68.45 -34.89 -3.61
CA ARG A 478 67.43 -35.37 -2.63
C ARG A 478 67.38 -34.82 -1.20
N SER A 479 66.26 -34.12 -0.95
CA SER A 479 65.36 -34.23 0.21
C SER A 479 65.89 -33.98 1.63
N LYS A 480 65.48 -32.85 2.21
CA LYS A 480 64.46 -32.80 3.30
C LYS A 480 64.22 -31.33 3.71
N THR A 481 62.96 -30.89 3.71
CA THR A 481 62.56 -29.57 4.25
C THR A 481 61.22 -29.65 4.99
N HIS A 482 61.27 -30.07 6.24
CA HIS A 482 60.61 -29.31 7.31
C HIS A 482 61.46 -28.07 7.59
N ASN A 483 60.99 -26.98 8.21
CA ASN A 483 59.66 -26.35 8.41
C ASN A 483 59.98 -24.95 9.04
N VAL A 484 59.00 -24.18 9.54
CA VAL A 484 59.20 -22.94 10.37
C VAL A 484 59.74 -21.74 9.56
N GLU A 485 59.23 -20.49 9.62
CA GLU A 485 58.06 -19.82 10.23
C GLU A 485 57.81 -18.50 9.45
N GLN A 486 56.85 -17.59 9.69
CA GLN A 486 55.69 -17.42 10.61
C GLN A 486 54.67 -16.50 9.90
N GLN A 487 53.37 -16.58 10.21
CA GLN A 487 52.47 -15.41 10.09
C GLN A 487 51.22 -15.51 11.01
N GLN A 488 51.04 -14.51 11.89
CA GLN A 488 49.75 -14.06 12.51
C GLN A 488 49.05 -15.09 13.46
N TRP A 489 48.10 -14.77 14.38
CA TRP A 489 47.32 -13.56 14.71
C TRP A 489 47.19 -13.31 16.24
N ILE A 490 46.97 -12.04 16.59
CA ILE A 490 46.43 -11.35 17.80
C ILE A 490 45.86 -12.15 19.01
N ARG A 491 46.09 -11.64 20.24
CA ARG A 491 45.20 -11.81 21.43
C ARG A 491 45.37 -10.70 22.51
N TYR A 492 44.48 -10.72 23.53
CA TYR A 492 44.28 -9.81 24.68
C TYR A 492 43.53 -8.49 24.38
N SER A 493 42.68 -7.93 25.27
CA SER A 493 42.22 -8.29 26.65
C SER A 493 40.66 -8.30 26.72
N LEU A 494 39.87 -8.58 27.77
CA LEU A 494 39.97 -8.67 29.25
C LEU A 494 40.03 -7.30 29.99
N LEU A 495 39.38 -7.04 31.14
CA LEU A 495 38.43 -7.80 31.98
C LEU A 495 37.54 -6.81 32.81
N ASN A 496 36.52 -7.33 33.52
CA ASN A 496 35.63 -6.70 34.51
C ASN A 496 34.61 -5.62 34.05
N ASP A 497 33.58 -5.28 34.83
CA ASP A 497 32.59 -6.06 35.64
C ASP A 497 31.56 -5.08 36.27
N SER A 498 30.25 -5.30 36.08
CA SER A 498 29.17 -4.79 36.94
C SER A 498 27.80 -5.30 36.49
N SER A 499 27.06 -5.94 37.40
CA SER A 499 25.74 -6.55 37.14
C SER A 499 24.54 -5.61 37.35
N THR A 500 23.53 -5.72 36.49
CA THR A 500 22.10 -5.54 36.86
C THR A 500 21.23 -6.50 36.03
N ASN A 501 20.22 -7.08 36.66
CA ASN A 501 19.43 -8.17 36.07
C ASN A 501 18.30 -7.65 35.16
N LEU A 502 18.07 -8.37 34.06
CA LEU A 502 16.78 -8.47 33.38
C LEU A 502 16.54 -9.96 33.08
N GLU A 503 15.51 -10.54 33.68
CA GLU A 503 15.12 -11.92 33.43
C GLU A 503 14.35 -12.02 32.11
N VAL A 504 14.74 -12.97 31.26
CA VAL A 504 13.96 -13.37 30.08
C VAL A 504 13.09 -14.54 30.49
N VAL A 505 11.77 -14.33 30.50
CA VAL A 505 10.80 -15.39 30.73
C VAL A 505 10.36 -15.96 29.39
N ASP A 506 10.87 -17.14 29.04
CA ASP A 506 10.27 -17.97 27.99
C ASP A 506 8.91 -18.50 28.45
N SER A 507 7.93 -18.50 27.55
CA SER A 507 6.62 -19.12 27.78
C SER A 507 6.07 -19.80 26.53
N GLU A 508 6.71 -20.90 26.13
CA GLU A 508 6.02 -21.91 25.31
C GLU A 508 4.95 -22.60 26.16
N THR A 509 3.67 -22.35 25.89
CA THR A 509 2.56 -23.35 25.83
C THR A 509 1.21 -22.66 25.73
N PHE A 510 0.37 -23.09 24.79
CA PHE A 510 -1.07 -22.88 24.80
C PHE A 510 -1.76 -24.15 24.29
N VAL A 511 -2.89 -24.48 24.92
CA VAL A 511 -3.85 -25.54 24.57
C VAL A 511 -5.23 -24.89 24.50
#